data_AF-A0A2V8JJY1-F1
#
_entry.id   AF-A0A2V8JJY1-F1
#
_cell.length_a   1.000
_cell.length_b   1.000
_cell.length_c   1.000
_cell.angle_alpha   90.00
_cell.angle_beta   90.00
_cell.angle_gamma   90.00
#
_symmetry.space_group_name_H-M   'P 1'
#
loop_
_entity.id
_entity.type
_entity.pdbx_description
1 polymer ?
#
loop_
_entity_poly.entity_id
_entity_poly.type
_entity_poly.pdbx_seq_one_letter_code
_entity_poly.pdbx_strand_id
1 'polypeptide(L)'
;MVSKINHNGGVDVRNQNSAIEEEKRRYRRLQFLMDLTLNTIGQTPMTYDEALQLIQSAKDAALKLFPGEEQAFEMIYMSRFRRLIREIWGETLN
;
A
#
# COMPACT_ATOMS: atom_id res chain seq x y z
N MET A 1 32.06 -16.98 -29.43
CA MET A 1 32.72 -16.16 -28.40
C MET A 1 33.01 -14.79 -28.98
N VAL A 2 32.11 -13.82 -28.81
CA VAL A 2 32.40 -12.41 -29.09
C VAL A 2 31.71 -11.58 -28.04
N SER A 3 32.52 -11.18 -27.06
CA SER A 3 32.24 -10.14 -26.09
C SER A 3 31.93 -8.85 -26.84
N LYS A 4 30.77 -8.25 -26.60
CA LYS A 4 30.53 -6.85 -26.99
C LYS A 4 30.65 -6.00 -25.74
N ILE A 5 31.86 -5.46 -25.59
CA ILE A 5 32.17 -4.33 -24.71
C ILE A 5 31.26 -3.17 -25.15
N ASN A 6 30.37 -2.73 -24.26
CA ASN A 6 29.60 -1.51 -24.48
C ASN A 6 30.47 -0.31 -24.09
N HIS A 7 30.96 0.40 -25.10
CA HIS A 7 31.63 1.71 -24.99
C HIS A 7 30.56 2.80 -25.23
N ASN A 8 29.79 3.14 -24.19
CA ASN A 8 29.23 4.48 -24.02
C ASN A 8 28.55 4.56 -22.66
N GLY A 9 29.01 5.47 -21.81
CA GLY A 9 28.44 5.79 -20.48
C GLY A 9 27.08 6.49 -20.55
N GLY A 10 26.17 6.02 -21.39
CA GLY A 10 24.76 6.39 -21.33
C GLY A 10 24.08 5.49 -20.32
N VAL A 11 23.99 5.94 -19.07
CA VAL A 11 23.10 5.33 -18.07
C VAL A 11 21.72 5.18 -18.72
N ASP A 12 21.12 4.00 -18.58
CA ASP A 12 19.83 3.66 -19.17
C ASP A 12 18.69 4.48 -18.54
N VAL A 13 18.56 5.74 -18.95
CA VAL A 13 17.54 6.70 -18.50
C VAL A 13 16.12 6.19 -18.80
N ARG A 14 15.96 5.34 -19.82
CA ARG A 14 14.65 4.78 -20.20
C ARG A 14 14.15 3.74 -19.19
N ASN A 15 15.02 2.86 -18.67
CA ASN A 15 14.65 1.92 -17.61
C ASN A 15 14.43 2.59 -16.24
N GLN A 16 15.11 3.69 -15.95
CA GLN A 16 14.86 4.43 -14.69
C GLN A 16 13.47 5.08 -14.70
N ASN A 17 13.05 5.66 -15.82
CA ASN A 17 11.73 6.28 -15.93
C ASN A 17 10.59 5.25 -15.82
N SER A 18 10.74 4.04 -16.38
CA SER A 18 9.72 3.00 -16.24
C SER A 18 9.61 2.49 -14.79
N ALA A 19 10.74 2.26 -14.11
CA ALA A 19 10.75 1.84 -12.72
C ALA A 19 10.10 2.87 -11.77
N ILE A 20 10.40 4.16 -11.96
CA ILE A 20 9.81 5.25 -11.19
C ILE A 20 8.28 5.33 -11.44
N GLU A 21 7.83 5.18 -12.68
CA GLU A 21 6.40 5.21 -12.98
C GLU A 21 5.64 3.99 -12.47
N GLU A 22 6.28 2.82 -12.42
CA GLU A 22 5.73 1.62 -11.78
C GLU A 22 5.62 1.79 -10.26
N GLU A 23 6.64 2.36 -9.62
CA GLU A 23 6.62 2.70 -8.20
C GLU A 23 5.50 3.68 -7.87
N LYS A 24 5.39 4.80 -8.60
CA LYS A 24 4.26 5.74 -8.46
C LYS A 24 2.90 5.08 -8.68
N ARG A 25 2.80 4.14 -9.62
CA ARG A 25 1.56 3.41 -9.89
C ARG A 25 1.18 2.51 -8.71
N ARG A 26 2.15 1.82 -8.10
CA ARG A 26 1.94 1.06 -6.87
C ARG A 26 1.46 1.98 -5.74
N TYR A 27 2.06 3.16 -5.62
CA TYR A 27 1.67 4.15 -4.60
C TYR A 27 0.23 4.60 -4.73
N ARG A 28 -0.18 4.97 -5.95
CA ARG A 28 -1.58 5.34 -6.23
C ARG A 28 -2.55 4.20 -5.93
N ARG A 29 -2.20 2.96 -6.28
CA ARG A 29 -3.04 1.78 -6.01
C ARG A 29 -3.20 1.52 -4.51
N LEU A 30 -2.12 1.66 -3.74
CA LEU A 30 -2.16 1.50 -2.30
C LEU A 30 -3.00 2.58 -1.63
N GLN A 31 -2.77 3.86 -1.97
CA GLN A 31 -3.58 4.96 -1.46
C GLN A 31 -5.06 4.72 -1.73
N PHE A 32 -5.40 4.36 -2.98
CA PHE A 32 -6.77 4.03 -3.35
C PHE A 32 -7.35 2.89 -2.51
N LEU A 33 -6.60 1.79 -2.32
CA LEU A 33 -7.05 0.65 -1.52
C LEU A 33 -7.31 1.06 -0.07
N MET A 34 -6.41 1.83 0.53
CA MET A 34 -6.54 2.27 1.94
C MET A 34 -7.70 3.24 2.12
N ASP A 35 -7.85 4.21 1.22
CA ASP A 35 -8.94 5.18 1.24
C ASP A 35 -10.29 4.49 1.01
N LEU A 36 -10.33 3.49 0.12
CA LEU A 36 -11.52 2.67 -0.08
C LEU A 36 -11.87 1.90 1.18
N THR A 37 -10.91 1.24 1.82
CA THR A 37 -11.16 0.50 3.07
C THR A 37 -11.67 1.42 4.19
N LEU A 38 -11.05 2.58 4.39
CA LEU A 38 -11.49 3.56 5.38
C LEU A 38 -12.92 4.04 5.11
N ASN A 39 -13.24 4.39 3.86
CA ASN A 39 -14.59 4.82 3.49
C ASN A 39 -15.62 3.72 3.68
N THR A 40 -15.30 2.49 3.27
CA THR A 40 -16.22 1.34 3.41
C THR A 40 -16.57 1.08 4.87
N ILE A 41 -15.58 1.10 5.77
CA ILE A 41 -15.78 0.95 7.22
C ILE A 41 -16.62 2.10 7.79
N GLY A 42 -16.38 3.33 7.35
CA GLY A 42 -17.10 4.51 7.85
C GLY A 42 -18.53 4.66 7.33
N GLN A 43 -18.87 4.06 6.19
CA GLN A 43 -20.16 4.30 5.51
C GLN A 43 -21.08 3.07 5.49
N THR A 44 -20.54 1.87 5.69
CA THR A 44 -21.31 0.63 5.60
C THR A 44 -21.56 0.08 7.00
N PRO A 45 -22.82 -0.23 7.38
CA PRO A 45 -23.09 -0.97 8.61
C PRO A 45 -22.39 -2.33 8.58
N MET A 46 -21.51 -2.58 9.54
CA MET A 46 -20.81 -3.84 9.72
C MET A 46 -20.46 -4.04 11.18
N THR A 47 -20.13 -5.27 11.55
CA THR A 47 -19.61 -5.64 12.86
C THR A 47 -18.14 -5.26 13.00
N TYR A 48 -17.65 -5.21 14.24
CA TYR A 48 -16.24 -4.96 14.52
C TYR A 48 -15.34 -6.01 13.84
N ASP A 49 -15.71 -7.29 13.93
CA ASP A 49 -14.94 -8.39 13.33
C ASP A 49 -14.87 -8.29 11.80
N GLU A 50 -15.97 -7.89 11.15
CA GLU A 50 -15.99 -7.64 9.70
C GLU A 50 -15.04 -6.49 9.31
N ALA A 51 -15.01 -5.41 10.10
CA ALA A 51 -14.09 -4.30 9.88
C ALA A 51 -12.62 -4.74 10.04
N LEU A 52 -12.31 -5.56 11.06
CA LEU A 52 -10.98 -6.13 11.26
C LEU A 52 -10.55 -7.02 10.09
N GLN A 53 -11.44 -7.91 9.63
CA GLN A 53 -11.18 -8.78 8.50
C GLN A 53 -10.94 -7.98 7.21
N LEU A 54 -11.68 -6.89 7.01
CA LEU A 54 -11.50 -5.99 5.88
C LEU A 54 -10.14 -5.26 5.94
N ILE A 55 -9.75 -4.77 7.12
CA ILE A 55 -8.44 -4.17 7.34
C ILE A 55 -7.34 -5.18 7.03
N GLN A 56 -7.44 -6.42 7.55
CA GLN A 56 -6.45 -7.46 7.30
C GLN A 56 -6.33 -7.80 5.81
N SER A 57 -7.46 -7.94 5.11
CA SER A 57 -7.47 -8.19 3.67
C SER A 57 -6.81 -7.05 2.88
N ALA A 58 -7.03 -5.81 3.30
CA ALA A 58 -6.41 -4.64 2.69
C ALA A 58 -4.89 -4.60 2.93
N LYS A 59 -4.42 -5.01 4.12
CA LYS A 59 -2.99 -5.18 4.41
C LYS A 59 -2.37 -6.23 3.49
N ASP A 60 -2.97 -7.41 3.39
CA ASP A 60 -2.43 -8.51 2.58
C ASP A 60 -2.32 -8.11 1.10
N ALA A 61 -3.28 -7.35 0.60
CA ALA A 61 -3.24 -6.79 -0.75
C ALA A 61 -2.16 -5.70 -0.90
N ALA A 62 -1.95 -4.86 0.11
CA ALA A 62 -0.89 -3.86 0.14
C ALA A 62 0.52 -4.50 0.12
N LEU A 63 0.75 -5.53 0.93
CA LEU A 63 2.03 -6.26 0.98
C LEU A 63 2.40 -6.86 -0.39
N LYS A 64 1.41 -7.37 -1.13
CA LYS A 64 1.62 -7.88 -2.50
C LYS A 64 2.01 -6.79 -3.51
N LEU A 65 1.62 -5.54 -3.26
CA LEU A 65 1.99 -4.42 -4.12
C LEU A 65 3.40 -3.89 -3.82
N PHE A 66 3.86 -3.99 -2.57
CA PHE A 66 5.13 -3.40 -2.10
C PHE A 66 6.02 -4.41 -1.39
N PRO A 67 6.73 -5.29 -2.12
CA PRO A 67 7.72 -6.15 -1.48
C PRO A 67 8.87 -5.29 -0.92
N GLY A 68 9.02 -5.25 0.40
CA GLY A 68 10.19 -4.67 1.09
C GLY A 68 10.09 -3.24 1.62
N GLU A 69 8.97 -2.52 1.46
CA GLU A 69 8.77 -1.15 1.98
C GLU A 69 7.62 -1.04 2.99
N GLU A 70 7.25 -2.16 3.62
CA GLU A 70 5.94 -2.34 4.23
C GLU A 70 5.77 -1.55 5.55
N GLN A 71 6.84 -1.43 6.34
CA GLN A 71 6.81 -0.83 7.68
C GLN A 71 6.42 0.65 7.72
N ALA A 72 6.97 1.46 6.81
CA ALA A 72 6.71 2.91 6.82
C ALA A 72 5.24 3.21 6.50
N PHE A 73 4.66 2.45 5.56
CA PHE A 73 3.26 2.60 5.17
C PHE A 73 2.32 2.01 6.20
N GLU A 74 2.65 0.84 6.76
CA GLU A 74 1.85 0.26 7.82
C GLU A 74 1.71 1.21 9.01
N MET A 75 2.77 1.91 9.42
CA MET A 75 2.70 2.88 10.51
C MET A 75 1.68 4.00 10.25
N ILE A 76 1.70 4.58 9.03
CA ILE A 76 0.81 5.68 8.67
C ILE A 76 -0.65 5.17 8.56
N TYR A 77 -0.89 4.07 7.86
CA TYR A 77 -2.27 3.59 7.65
C TYR A 77 -2.88 2.97 8.91
N MET A 78 -2.10 2.24 9.72
CA MET A 78 -2.59 1.71 10.99
C MET A 78 -3.02 2.81 11.94
N SER A 79 -2.35 3.96 11.95
CA SER A 79 -2.78 5.11 12.77
C SER A 79 -4.19 5.58 12.39
N ARG A 80 -4.52 5.59 11.09
CA ARG A 80 -5.83 5.98 10.57
C ARG A 80 -6.90 4.95 10.91
N PHE A 81 -6.61 3.66 10.70
CA PHE A 81 -7.54 2.59 11.06
C PHE A 81 -7.81 2.54 12.57
N ARG A 82 -6.78 2.65 13.42
CA ARG A 82 -6.94 2.72 14.89
C ARG A 82 -7.88 3.83 15.30
N ARG A 83 -7.74 5.02 14.69
CA ARG A 83 -8.61 6.16 14.95
C ARG A 83 -10.05 5.87 14.53
N LEU A 84 -10.27 5.38 13.31
CA LEU A 84 -11.60 5.08 12.78
C LEU A 84 -12.33 4.03 13.62
N ILE A 85 -11.63 2.94 13.96
CA ILE A 85 -12.18 1.88 14.80
C ILE A 85 -12.61 2.42 16.16
N ARG A 86 -11.75 3.23 16.80
CA ARG A 86 -12.05 3.84 18.09
C ARG A 86 -13.24 4.80 18.02
N GLU A 87 -13.38 5.52 16.91
CA GLU A 87 -14.50 6.45 16.70
C GLU A 87 -15.85 5.72 16.52
N ILE A 88 -15.89 4.57 15.84
CA ILE A 88 -17.14 3.84 15.56
C ILE A 88 -17.52 2.89 16.70
N TRP A 89 -16.56 2.14 17.25
CA TRP A 89 -16.82 1.07 18.23
C TRP A 89 -16.30 1.39 19.65
N GLY A 90 -15.48 2.42 19.83
CA GLY A 90 -14.84 2.70 21.13
C GLY A 90 -13.69 1.74 21.48
N GLU A 91 -13.39 0.78 20.60
CA GLU A 91 -12.39 -0.26 20.79
C GLU A 91 -11.00 0.16 20.32
N THR A 92 -9.98 -0.61 20.75
CA THR A 92 -8.61 -0.46 20.24
C THR A 92 -8.24 -1.62 19.34
N LEU A 93 -7.76 -1.29 18.14
CA LEU A 93 -7.06 -2.20 17.25
C LEU A 93 -5.76 -2.66 17.94
N ASN A 94 -5.77 -3.89 18.46
CA ASN A 94 -4.61 -4.57 19.04
C ASN A 94 -3.66 -5.06 17.95
#